data_AF-A0A8H7EXG1-F1
#
_entry.id   AF-A0A8H7EXG1-F1
#
_cell.length_a   1.000
_cell.length_b   1.000
_cell.length_c   1.000
_cell.angle_alpha   90.00
_cell.angle_beta   90.00
_cell.angle_gamma   90.00
#
_symmetry.space_group_name_H-M   'P 1'
#
loop_
_entity.id
_entity.type
_entity.pdbx_description
1 polymer ?
#
loop_
_entity_poly.entity_id
_entity_poly.type
_entity_poly.pdbx_seq_one_letter_code
_entity_poly.pdbx_strand_id
1 'polypeptide(L)'
;MPANDSLCRPNQSLRTSPLEECPPEICKKIFTHACDDGGYTGRSLSLVSRYVRDVSEDIKFRSVAVWGRRQILGFYQVLLSTPPHLRRILHLFISAHEQIHDLDTPVILSAASSN
;
A
#
# COMPACT_ATOMS: atom_id res chain seq x y z
N MET A 1 -33.40 12.04 45.49
CA MET A 1 -33.12 10.84 44.68
C MET A 1 -34.47 10.26 44.29
N PRO A 2 -34.74 10.13 42.98
CA PRO A 2 -34.19 9.01 42.25
C PRO A 2 -33.29 9.41 41.08
N ALA A 3 -32.33 8.53 40.81
CA ALA A 3 -31.43 8.54 39.69
C ALA A 3 -32.19 8.23 38.40
N ASN A 4 -32.01 9.05 37.36
CA ASN A 4 -32.35 8.68 35.99
C ASN A 4 -31.12 8.02 35.36
N ASP A 5 -30.92 6.74 35.70
CA ASP A 5 -30.17 5.78 34.90
C ASP A 5 -31.06 5.35 33.73
N SER A 6 -30.87 5.91 32.53
CA SER A 6 -31.20 5.26 31.25
C SER A 6 -31.05 6.20 30.06
N LEU A 7 -29.81 6.57 29.74
CA LEU A 7 -29.38 6.72 28.34
C LEU A 7 -28.02 6.01 28.17
N CYS A 8 -27.99 4.73 28.52
CA CYS A 8 -27.08 3.79 27.88
C CYS A 8 -27.46 3.79 26.40
N ARG A 9 -26.73 4.56 25.57
CA ARG A 9 -26.80 4.39 24.11
C ARG A 9 -26.18 3.03 23.81
N PRO A 10 -26.96 1.99 23.44
CA PRO A 10 -26.35 0.74 23.04
C PRO A 10 -25.85 0.91 21.60
N ASN A 11 -24.62 0.45 21.37
CA ASN A 11 -24.04 0.22 20.05
C ASN A 11 -23.82 1.45 19.16
N GLN A 12 -22.66 2.11 19.35
CA GLN A 12 -21.86 2.41 18.16
C GLN A 12 -21.44 1.06 17.58
N SER A 13 -22.28 0.48 16.71
CA SER A 13 -21.90 -0.65 15.89
C SER A 13 -20.57 -0.33 15.21
N LEU A 14 -19.67 -1.32 15.18
CA LEU A 14 -18.41 -1.26 14.43
C LEU A 14 -18.70 -0.71 13.04
N ARG A 15 -18.38 0.57 12.80
CA ARG A 15 -18.53 1.16 11.48
C ARG A 15 -17.39 0.60 10.64
N THR A 16 -17.72 -0.42 9.85
CA THR A 16 -16.91 -0.82 8.72
C THR A 16 -16.68 0.40 7.83
N SER A 17 -15.47 0.54 7.31
CA SER A 17 -15.18 1.63 6.39
C SER A 17 -16.03 1.45 5.11
N PRO A 18 -16.42 2.53 4.40
CA PRO A 18 -17.19 2.41 3.17
C PRO A 18 -16.53 1.51 2.10
N LEU A 19 -15.19 1.39 2.16
CA LEU A 19 -14.43 0.45 1.32
C LEU A 19 -14.66 -1.00 1.72
N GLU A 20 -14.79 -1.31 3.02
CA GLU A 20 -15.06 -2.68 3.52
C GLU A 20 -16.51 -3.13 3.24
N GLU A 21 -17.43 -2.18 3.06
CA GLU A 21 -18.82 -2.45 2.64
C GLU A 21 -18.95 -2.55 1.11
N CYS A 22 -17.94 -2.09 0.37
CA CYS A 22 -17.93 -2.11 -1.08
C CYS A 22 -17.52 -3.50 -1.59
N PRO A 23 -18.23 -4.08 -2.58
CA PRO A 23 -17.84 -5.36 -3.17
C PRO A 23 -16.40 -5.33 -3.69
N PRO A 24 -15.62 -6.41 -3.48
CA PRO A 24 -14.20 -6.44 -3.83
C PRO A 24 -13.96 -6.22 -5.33
N GLU A 25 -14.90 -6.58 -6.20
CA GLU A 25 -14.81 -6.35 -7.65
C GLU A 25 -14.75 -4.86 -8.00
N ILE A 26 -15.52 -4.04 -7.28
CA ILE A 26 -15.56 -2.60 -7.48
C ILE A 26 -14.28 -1.97 -6.94
N CYS A 27 -13.86 -2.36 -5.73
CA CYS A 27 -12.57 -1.94 -5.17
C CYS A 27 -11.42 -2.29 -6.10
N LYS A 28 -11.36 -3.51 -6.63
CA LYS A 28 -10.34 -3.94 -7.61
C LYS A 28 -10.34 -3.08 -8.86
N LYS A 29 -11.51 -2.71 -9.38
CA LYS A 29 -11.61 -1.83 -10.54
C LYS A 29 -11.06 -0.44 -10.24
N ILE A 30 -11.38 0.12 -9.07
CA ILE A 30 -10.84 1.40 -8.60
C ILE A 30 -9.31 1.32 -8.47
N PHE A 31 -8.80 0.31 -7.75
CA PHE A 31 -7.37 0.12 -7.54
C PHE A 31 -6.62 -0.10 -8.86
N THR A 32 -7.23 -0.81 -9.81
CA THR A 32 -6.67 -1.00 -11.15
C THR A 32 -6.43 0.31 -11.88
N HIS A 33 -7.37 1.27 -11.76
CA HIS A 33 -7.22 2.59 -12.36
C HIS A 33 -6.28 3.50 -11.57
N ALA A 34 -6.18 3.32 -10.25
CA ALA A 34 -5.33 4.14 -9.39
C ALA A 34 -3.85 3.70 -9.41
N CYS A 35 -3.56 2.41 -9.56
CA CYS A 35 -2.21 1.84 -9.55
C CYS A 35 -1.47 1.94 -10.89
N ASP A 36 -1.49 3.11 -11.53
CA ASP A 36 -0.76 3.42 -12.78
C ASP A 36 0.36 4.45 -12.56
N ASP A 37 0.74 4.68 -11.29
CA ASP A 37 1.59 5.79 -10.84
C ASP A 37 3.01 5.35 -10.44
N GLY A 38 3.55 4.32 -11.09
CA GLY A 38 4.89 3.79 -10.76
C GLY A 38 4.96 3.01 -9.44
N GLY A 39 3.81 2.70 -8.81
CA GLY A 39 3.71 1.81 -7.66
C GLY A 39 3.59 2.52 -6.32
N TYR A 40 3.51 3.85 -6.32
CA TYR A 40 3.25 4.63 -5.11
C TYR A 40 1.88 4.29 -4.53
N THR A 41 0.82 4.33 -5.33
CA THR A 41 -0.53 4.01 -4.89
C THR A 41 -0.65 2.56 -4.44
N GLY A 42 -0.04 1.60 -5.16
CA GLY A 42 -0.05 0.19 -4.77
C GLY A 42 0.53 -0.06 -3.38
N ARG A 43 1.63 0.63 -3.04
CA ARG A 43 2.23 0.57 -1.69
C ARG A 43 1.34 1.23 -0.65
N SER A 44 0.76 2.38 -0.96
CA SER A 44 -0.14 3.10 -0.06
C SER A 44 -1.39 2.29 0.29
N LEU A 45 -2.02 1.62 -0.70
CA LEU A 45 -3.18 0.75 -0.49
C LEU A 45 -2.90 -0.37 0.51
N SER A 46 -1.71 -0.96 0.47
CA SER A 46 -1.30 -2.04 1.39
C SER A 46 -1.22 -1.60 2.87
N LEU A 47 -1.21 -0.29 3.13
CA LEU A 47 -1.11 0.31 4.47
C LEU A 47 -2.45 0.84 5.00
N VAL A 48 -3.51 0.91 4.17
CA VAL A 48 -4.80 1.50 4.57
C VAL A 48 -5.56 0.61 5.56
N SER A 49 -5.81 -0.64 5.20
CA SER A 49 -6.50 -1.61 6.05
C SER A 49 -6.16 -3.04 5.63
N ARG A 50 -6.54 -4.02 6.46
CA ARG A 50 -6.39 -5.45 6.10
C ARG A 50 -7.19 -5.81 4.84
N TYR A 51 -8.44 -5.33 4.77
CA TYR A 51 -9.29 -5.54 3.59
C TYR A 51 -8.66 -4.95 2.32
N VAL A 52 -8.22 -3.69 2.35
CA VAL A 52 -7.63 -3.04 1.18
C VAL A 52 -6.33 -3.73 0.76
N ARG A 53 -5.51 -4.17 1.73
CA ARG A 53 -4.33 -4.97 1.45
C ARG A 53 -4.68 -6.25 0.68
N ASP A 54 -5.65 -7.03 1.17
CA ASP A 54 -6.02 -8.31 0.57
C ASP A 54 -6.63 -8.11 -0.83
N VAL A 55 -7.47 -7.09 -1.01
CA VAL A 55 -8.13 -6.80 -2.30
C VAL A 55 -7.17 -6.20 -3.33
N SER A 56 -6.13 -5.47 -2.91
CA SER A 56 -5.13 -4.87 -3.81
C SER A 56 -3.93 -5.77 -4.08
N GLU A 57 -3.83 -6.94 -3.45
CA GLU A 57 -2.65 -7.82 -3.49
C GLU A 57 -2.23 -8.21 -4.92
N ASP A 58 -3.20 -8.46 -5.81
CA ASP A 58 -2.99 -8.82 -7.21
C ASP A 58 -2.78 -7.61 -8.14
N ILE A 59 -2.97 -6.39 -7.64
CA ILE A 59 -2.91 -5.13 -8.41
C ILE A 59 -1.72 -4.26 -7.98
N LYS A 60 -1.19 -4.44 -6.76
CA LYS A 60 -0.14 -3.56 -6.20
C LYS A 60 1.15 -3.52 -7.01
N PHE A 61 1.42 -4.55 -7.81
CA PHE A 61 2.60 -4.63 -8.70
C PHE A 61 2.29 -4.29 -10.16
N ARG A 62 1.07 -3.84 -10.47
CA ARG A 62 0.65 -3.55 -11.85
C ARG A 62 1.55 -2.53 -12.52
N SER A 63 1.85 -1.43 -11.84
CA SER A 63 2.80 -0.42 -12.28
C SER A 63 3.93 -0.31 -11.25
N VAL A 64 5.16 -0.44 -11.71
CA VAL A 64 6.36 -0.32 -10.87
C VAL A 64 7.41 0.48 -11.61
N ALA A 65 7.88 1.54 -10.96
CA ALA A 65 9.05 2.28 -11.39
C ALA A 65 10.12 2.16 -10.31
N VAL A 66 11.33 1.72 -10.69
CA VAL A 66 12.48 1.58 -9.80
C VAL A 66 13.68 2.31 -10.36
N TRP A 67 14.35 3.04 -9.48
CA TRP A 67 15.51 3.86 -9.81
C TRP A 67 16.70 3.54 -8.91
N GLY A 68 17.88 3.53 -9.50
CA GLY A 68 19.10 3.30 -8.78
C GLY A 68 19.25 1.87 -8.28
N ARG A 69 20.46 1.56 -7.83
CA ARG A 69 20.82 0.17 -7.50
C ARG A 69 20.05 -0.34 -6.30
N ARG A 70 19.83 0.52 -5.30
CA ARG A 70 19.19 0.15 -4.04
C ARG A 70 17.73 -0.26 -4.24
N GLN A 71 16.96 0.50 -5.02
CA GLN A 71 15.56 0.16 -5.27
C GLN A 71 15.43 -1.08 -6.14
N ILE A 72 16.30 -1.24 -7.15
CA ILE A 72 16.31 -2.43 -8.00
C ILE A 72 16.55 -3.70 -7.17
N LEU A 73 17.56 -3.71 -6.30
CA LEU A 73 17.86 -4.86 -5.46
C LEU A 73 16.75 -5.12 -4.42
N GLY A 74 16.20 -4.06 -3.81
CA GLY A 74 15.08 -4.20 -2.89
C GLY A 74 13.82 -4.76 -3.56
N PHE A 75 13.49 -4.25 -4.75
CA PHE A 75 12.37 -4.75 -5.54
C PHE A 75 12.58 -6.20 -5.98
N TYR A 76 13.80 -6.56 -6.38
CA TYR A 76 14.15 -7.95 -6.70
C TYR A 76 13.90 -8.89 -5.51
N GLN A 77 14.29 -8.50 -4.29
CA GLN A 77 14.00 -9.31 -3.09
C GLN A 77 12.50 -9.46 -2.84
N VAL A 78 11.72 -8.39 -3.02
CA VAL A 78 10.25 -8.44 -2.91
C VAL A 78 9.65 -9.37 -3.96
N LEU A 79 10.15 -9.36 -5.20
CA LEU A 79 9.73 -10.29 -6.23
C LEU A 79 10.15 -11.73 -5.92
N LEU A 80 11.23 -11.99 -5.21
CA LEU A 80 11.57 -13.36 -4.81
C LEU A 80 10.66 -13.90 -3.70
N SER A 81 10.24 -13.06 -2.77
CA SER A 81 9.35 -13.46 -1.67
C SER A 81 7.86 -13.50 -2.05
N THR A 82 7.48 -12.88 -3.16
CA THR A 82 6.08 -12.83 -3.60
C THR A 82 5.72 -14.07 -4.45
N PRO A 83 4.59 -14.75 -4.20
CA PRO A 83 4.11 -15.86 -5.02
C PRO A 83 3.97 -15.50 -6.52
N PRO A 84 4.24 -16.43 -7.46
CA PRO A 84 4.16 -16.17 -8.90
C PRO A 84 2.84 -15.55 -9.38
N HIS A 85 1.72 -15.96 -8.81
CA HIS A 85 0.39 -15.48 -9.21
C HIS A 85 0.10 -14.03 -8.77
N LEU A 86 0.88 -13.48 -7.84
CA LEU A 86 0.73 -12.10 -7.35
C LEU A 86 1.76 -11.14 -7.97
N ARG A 87 2.78 -11.64 -8.68
CA ARG A 87 3.87 -10.85 -9.28
C ARG A 87 3.55 -10.29 -10.67
N ARG A 88 2.28 -10.06 -10.98
CA ARG A 88 1.88 -9.61 -12.31
C ARG A 88 2.19 -8.12 -12.48
N ILE A 89 3.24 -7.83 -13.24
CA ILE A 89 3.65 -6.46 -13.60
C ILE A 89 3.21 -6.18 -15.04
N LEU A 90 2.52 -5.06 -15.26
CA LEU A 90 2.06 -4.61 -16.58
C LEU A 90 2.92 -3.46 -17.11
N HIS A 91 3.25 -2.51 -16.24
CA HIS A 91 4.07 -1.35 -16.55
C HIS A 91 5.32 -1.38 -15.67
N LEU A 92 6.47 -1.66 -16.27
CA LEU A 92 7.75 -1.75 -15.57
C LEU A 92 8.72 -0.71 -16.12
N PHE A 93 9.16 0.20 -15.26
CA PHE A 93 10.23 1.14 -15.54
C PHE A 93 11.43 0.84 -14.64
N ILE A 94 12.62 0.71 -15.24
CA ILE A 94 13.87 0.47 -14.52
C ILE A 94 14.91 1.46 -15.03
N SER A 95 15.53 2.20 -14.11
CA SER A 95 16.67 3.05 -14.41
C SER A 95 17.82 2.78 -13.44
N ALA A 96 19.03 2.63 -13.98
CA ALA A 96 20.25 2.50 -13.17
C ALA A 96 20.70 3.83 -12.55
N HIS A 97 20.17 4.96 -13.04
CA HIS A 97 20.42 6.27 -12.46
C HIS A 97 19.63 6.42 -11.16
N GLU A 98 20.26 7.00 -10.15
CA GLU A 98 19.57 7.40 -8.93
C GLU A 98 18.50 8.45 -9.29
N GLN A 99 17.31 8.30 -8.70
CA GLN A 99 16.26 9.30 -8.85
C GLN A 99 16.71 10.56 -8.12
N ILE A 100 16.92 11.65 -8.86
CA ILE A 100 16.99 12.98 -8.27
C ILE A 100 15.56 13.25 -7.78
N HIS A 101 15.29 12.97 -6.50
CA HIS A 101 14.12 13.51 -5.86
C HIS A 101 14.32 15.02 -5.85
N ASP A 102 13.41 15.75 -6.51
CA ASP A 102 13.21 17.16 -6.21
C ASP A 102 13.22 17.34 -4.68
N LEU A 103 14.01 18.31 -4.24
CA LEU A 103 14.37 18.59 -2.85
C LEU A 103 13.18 18.38 -1.89
N ASP A 104 13.44 17.70 -0.77
CA ASP A 104 12.53 17.38 0.34
C ASP A 104 11.84 15.99 0.33
N THR A 105 12.60 14.95 0.66
CA THR A 105 12.10 13.92 1.60
C THR A 105 13.28 13.33 2.37
N PRO A 106 13.24 13.29 3.73
CA PRO A 106 14.37 12.83 4.52
C PRO A 106 14.58 11.33 4.26
N VAL A 107 15.71 11.01 3.65
CA VAL A 107 16.35 9.70 3.79
C VAL A 107 16.54 9.51 5.28
N ILE A 108 15.73 8.64 5.91
CA ILE A 108 16.02 8.16 7.25
C ILE A 108 17.34 7.38 7.15
N LEU A 109 18.43 8.10 7.37
CA LEU A 109 19.68 7.60 7.90
C LEU A 109 19.37 7.08 9.31
N SER A 110 18.92 5.83 9.43
CA SER A 110 18.96 5.13 10.70
C SER A 110 20.10 4.10 10.68
N ALA A 111 21.16 4.50 11.37
CA ALA A 111 22.00 3.67 12.23
C ALA A 111 22.76 2.50 11.59
N ALA A 112 24.04 2.76 11.32
CA ALA A 112 25.12 1.86 11.74
C ALA A 112 26.36 2.71 12.02
N SER A 113 26.36 3.43 13.14
CA SER A 113 27.61 3.76 13.84
C SER A 113 27.90 2.58 14.75
N SER A 114 28.96 1.84 14.46
CA SER A 114 29.66 0.98 15.41
C SER A 114 31.09 0.85 14.90
N ASN A 115 31.92 1.79 15.31
CA ASN A 115 33.32 1.57 15.65
C ASN A 115 33.46 1.90 17.14
#